data_AF-A0A7W0TR39-F1
#
_entry.id   AF-A0A7W0TR39-F1
#
_cell.length_a   1.000
_cell.length_b   1.000
_cell.length_c   1.000
_cell.angle_alpha   90.00
_cell.angle_beta   90.00
_cell.angle_gamma   90.00
#
_symmetry.space_group_name_H-M   'P 1'
#
loop_
_entity.id
_entity.type
_entity.pdbx_description
1 polymer ?
#
loop_
_entity_poly.entity_id
_entity_poly.type
_entity_poly.pdbx_seq_one_letter_code
_entity_poly.pdbx_strand_id
1 'polypeptide(L)'
;AGTALVYPTLIAAVADAVQPLERAPAVGVYRFWRDFGFVAGALVSGLAADALGFGEAIALVAVLTAASGLWVAAASWGLPERSPEPMSGIGTPA
;
A
#
# COMPACT_ATOMS: atom_id res chain seq x y z
N ALA A 1 14.56 -6.02 -9.28
CA ALA A 1 13.81 -6.84 -8.32
C ALA A 1 12.73 -6.04 -7.55
N GLY A 2 12.94 -4.77 -7.19
CA GLY A 2 12.00 -4.01 -6.34
C GLY A 2 10.61 -3.72 -6.93
N THR A 3 10.50 -3.21 -8.16
CA THR A 3 9.20 -2.73 -8.71
C THR A 3 8.21 -3.83 -9.07
N ALA A 4 8.71 -5.01 -9.45
CA ALA A 4 7.88 -6.15 -9.83
C ALA A 4 6.99 -6.69 -8.69
N LEU A 5 7.42 -6.48 -7.44
CA LEU A 5 6.71 -6.96 -6.27
C LEU A 5 5.66 -5.97 -5.75
N VAL A 6 5.76 -4.68 -6.08
CA VAL A 6 4.96 -3.62 -5.45
C VAL A 6 3.47 -3.76 -5.77
N TYR A 7 3.09 -3.88 -7.04
CA TYR A 7 1.68 -3.89 -7.40
C TYR A 7 0.91 -5.12 -6.87
N PRO A 8 1.42 -6.36 -7.01
CA PRO A 8 0.76 -7.54 -6.45
C PRO A 8 0.69 -7.54 -4.92
N THR A 9 1.73 -7.03 -4.24
CA THR A 9 1.75 -7.00 -2.77
C THR A 9 0.80 -5.94 -2.20
N LEU A 10 0.75 -4.74 -2.79
CA LEU A 10 -0.17 -3.70 -2.34
C LEU A 10 -1.64 -4.07 -2.56
N ILE A 11 -1.98 -4.68 -3.70
CA ILE A 11 -3.37 -5.09 -3.95
C ILE A 11 -3.79 -6.26 -3.04
N ALA A 12 -2.87 -7.18 -2.73
CA ALA A 12 -3.10 -8.25 -1.76
C ALA A 12 -3.33 -7.68 -0.34
N ALA A 13 -2.51 -6.73 0.09
CA ALA A 13 -2.65 -6.08 1.39
C ALA A 13 -4.02 -5.39 1.56
N VAL A 14 -4.53 -4.73 0.52
CA VAL A 14 -5.89 -4.16 0.53
C VAL A 14 -6.96 -5.25 0.64
N ALA A 15 -6.80 -6.37 -0.07
CA ALA A 15 -7.78 -7.47 -0.04
C ALA A 15 -7.80 -8.23 1.30
N ASP A 16 -6.64 -8.33 1.97
CA ASP A 16 -6.50 -8.96 3.29
C ASP A 16 -7.18 -8.16 4.40
N ALA A 17 -7.27 -6.83 4.24
CA ALA A 17 -7.89 -5.94 5.22
C ALA A 17 -9.42 -5.78 5.06
N VAL A 18 -10.02 -6.34 4.01
CA VAL A 18 -11.41 -6.06 3.61
C VAL A 18 -12.24 -7.33 3.47
N GLN A 19 -13.45 -7.32 4.03
CA GLN A 19 -14.39 -8.43 3.95
C GLN A 19 -14.80 -8.72 2.49
N PRO A 20 -15.08 -9.98 2.10
CA PRO A 20 -15.26 -10.36 0.70
C PRO A 20 -16.29 -9.52 -0.08
N LEU A 21 -17.39 -9.13 0.58
CA LEU A 21 -18.46 -8.35 -0.02
C LEU A 21 -18.04 -6.90 -0.36
N GLU A 22 -17.05 -6.36 0.34
CA GLU A 22 -16.62 -4.95 0.25
C GLU A 22 -15.31 -4.76 -0.54
N ARG A 23 -14.69 -5.85 -1.02
CA ARG A 23 -13.40 -5.79 -1.72
C ARG A 23 -13.45 -4.97 -3.01
N ALA A 24 -14.54 -5.10 -3.78
CA ALA A 24 -14.68 -4.39 -5.04
C ALA A 24 -14.62 -2.85 -4.86
N PRO A 25 -15.44 -2.22 -3.98
CA PRO A 25 -15.33 -0.79 -3.74
C PRO A 25 -14.00 -0.39 -3.09
N ALA A 26 -13.43 -1.17 -2.18
CA ALA A 26 -12.15 -0.86 -1.54
C ALA A 26 -10.99 -0.82 -2.55
N VAL A 27 -10.93 -1.79 -3.47
CA VAL A 27 -9.94 -1.78 -4.57
C VAL A 27 -10.18 -0.59 -5.50
N GLY A 28 -11.43 -0.17 -5.70
CA GLY A 28 -11.78 1.06 -6.42
C GLY A 28 -11.17 2.31 -5.79
N VAL A 29 -11.28 2.47 -4.47
CA VAL A 29 -10.67 3.58 -3.72
C VAL A 29 -9.14 3.55 -3.82
N TYR A 30 -8.52 2.37 -3.67
CA TYR A 30 -7.08 2.20 -3.85
C TYR A 30 -6.62 2.65 -5.24
N ARG A 31 -7.33 2.22 -6.30
CA ARG A 31 -7.01 2.61 -7.68
C ARG A 31 -7.17 4.10 -7.90
N PHE A 32 -8.25 4.69 -7.38
CA PHE A 32 -8.47 6.13 -7.48
C PHE A 32 -7.27 6.92 -6.93
N TRP A 33 -6.83 6.61 -5.71
CA TRP A 33 -5.69 7.31 -5.10
C TRP A 33 -4.37 7.05 -5.84
N ARG A 34 -4.14 5.82 -6.29
CA ARG A 34 -2.96 5.48 -7.09
C ARG A 34 -2.92 6.29 -8.39
N ASP A 35 -4.03 6.34 -9.12
CA ASP A 35 -4.08 6.96 -10.43
C ASP A 35 -4.06 8.50 -10.33
N PHE A 36 -4.71 9.05 -9.30
CA PHE A 36 -4.62 10.46 -8.97
C PHE A 36 -3.18 10.89 -8.66
N GLY A 37 -2.41 10.01 -8.01
CA GLY A 37 -0.99 10.23 -7.73
C GLY A 37 -0.14 10.48 -8.98
N PHE A 38 -0.47 9.91 -10.14
CA PHE A 38 0.24 10.21 -11.39
C PHE A 38 0.07 11.66 -11.81
N VAL A 39 -1.16 12.17 -11.75
CA VAL A 39 -1.48 13.55 -12.15
C VAL A 39 -0.95 14.53 -11.11
N ALA A 40 -1.27 14.32 -9.84
CA ALA A 40 -0.82 15.19 -8.77
C ALA A 40 0.71 15.21 -8.65
N GLY A 41 1.37 14.05 -8.77
CA GLY A 41 2.82 13.93 -8.75
C GLY A 41 3.47 14.66 -9.93
N ALA A 42 2.92 14.52 -11.14
CA ALA A 42 3.44 15.24 -12.32
C ALA A 42 3.31 16.76 -12.16
N LEU A 43 2.18 17.25 -11.65
CA LEU A 43 1.97 18.68 -11.41
C LEU A 43 2.92 19.21 -10.32
N VAL A 44 3.02 18.52 -9.18
CA VAL A 44 3.88 18.96 -8.07
C VAL A 44 5.36 18.92 -8.48
N SER A 45 5.81 17.84 -9.11
CA SER A 45 7.21 17.72 -9.53
C SER A 45 7.57 18.64 -10.69
N GLY A 46 6.65 18.86 -11.65
CA GLY A 46 6.84 19.82 -12.73
C GLY A 46 6.97 21.25 -12.21
N LEU A 47 6.02 21.68 -11.36
CA LEU A 47 6.09 23.01 -10.74
C LEU A 47 7.33 23.18 -9.85
N ALA A 48 7.72 22.14 -9.10
CA ALA A 48 8.95 22.16 -8.32
C ALA A 48 10.19 22.27 -9.21
N ALA A 49 10.22 21.57 -10.35
CA ALA A 49 11.32 21.65 -11.29
C ALA A 49 11.42 23.04 -11.93
N ASP A 50 10.28 23.64 -12.29
CA ASP A 50 10.22 24.99 -12.86
C ASP A 50 10.66 26.06 -11.85
N ALA A 51 10.32 25.91 -10.57
CA ALA A 51 10.60 26.89 -9.53
C ALA A 51 11.97 26.75 -8.86
N LEU A 52 12.43 25.51 -8.66
CA LEU A 52 13.60 25.19 -7.83
C LEU A 52 14.73 24.51 -8.61
N GLY A 53 14.42 23.90 -9.76
CA GLY A 53 15.34 23.08 -10.53
C GLY A 53 15.08 21.58 -10.39
N PHE A 54 15.65 20.80 -11.32
CA PHE A 54 15.43 19.35 -11.38
C PHE A 54 16.00 18.60 -10.18
N GLY A 55 17.12 19.06 -9.59
CA GLY A 55 17.76 18.38 -8.46
C GLY A 55 16.87 18.37 -7.22
N GLU A 56 16.30 19.53 -6.91
CA GLU A 56 15.39 19.79 -5.79
C GLU A 56 14.06 19.06 -6.01
N ALA A 57 13.55 19.03 -7.25
CA ALA A 57 12.35 18.27 -7.59
C ALA A 57 12.55 16.75 -7.40
N ILE A 58 13.71 16.22 -7.81
CA ILE A 58 14.06 14.80 -7.58
C ILE A 58 14.21 14.53 -6.08
N ALA A 59 14.90 15.40 -5.34
CA ALA A 59 15.07 15.27 -3.90
C ALA A 59 13.73 15.28 -3.16
N LEU A 60 12.80 16.15 -3.57
CA LEU A 60 11.44 16.19 -3.05
C LEU A 60 10.73 14.85 -3.23
N VAL A 61 10.72 14.29 -4.45
CA VAL A 61 10.09 12.99 -4.73
C VAL A 61 10.75 11.87 -3.92
N ALA A 62 12.08 11.89 -3.80
CA ALA A 62 12.83 10.90 -3.04
C ALA A 62 12.47 10.93 -1.55
N VAL A 63 12.44 12.12 -0.95
CA VAL A 63 12.07 12.31 0.48
C VAL A 63 10.62 11.88 0.72
N LEU A 64 9.68 12.29 -0.14
CA LEU A 64 8.28 11.89 -0.02
C LEU A 64 8.10 10.37 -0.10
N THR A 65 8.81 9.72 -1.04
CA THR A 65 8.76 8.26 -1.21
C THR A 65 9.34 7.54 0.01
N ALA A 66 10.51 7.97 0.50
CA ALA A 66 11.15 7.39 1.66
C ALA A 66 10.30 7.59 2.94
N ALA A 67 9.77 8.80 3.14
CA ALA A 67 8.92 9.12 4.28
C ALA A 67 7.65 8.27 4.31
N SER A 68 7.01 8.05 3.16
CA SER A 68 5.85 7.16 3.04
C SER A 68 6.18 5.72 3.44
N GLY A 69 7.29 5.17 2.94
CA GLY A 69 7.74 3.83 3.31
C GLY A 69 8.05 3.69 4.80
N LEU A 70 8.74 4.68 5.37
CA LEU A 70 9.06 4.71 6.80
C LEU A 70 7.80 4.82 7.67
N TRP A 71 6.83 5.64 7.26
CA TRP A 71 5.55 5.77 7.95
C TRP A 71 4.82 4.43 8.04
N VAL A 72 4.72 3.70 6.92
CA VAL A 72 4.10 2.37 6.90
C VAL A 72 4.90 1.35 7.73
N ALA A 73 6.23 1.38 7.64
CA ALA A 73 7.09 0.48 8.42
C ALA A 73 6.98 0.71 9.94
N ALA A 74 6.74 1.95 10.36
CA ALA A 74 6.54 2.30 11.76
C ALA A 74 5.10 2.05 12.25
N ALA A 75 4.13 1.91 11.35
CA ALA A 75 2.74 1.79 11.71
C ALA A 75 2.40 0.37 12.20
N SER A 76 2.11 0.22 13.49
CA SER A 76 1.62 -1.02 14.09
C SER A 76 0.10 -1.13 13.92
N TRP A 77 -0.36 -1.47 12.72
CA TRP A 77 -1.77 -1.81 12.50
C TRP A 77 -2.05 -3.16 13.16
N GLY A 78 -2.92 -3.19 14.17
CA GLY A 78 -3.15 -4.35 15.04
C GLY A 78 -3.58 -5.59 14.25
N LEU A 79 -2.69 -6.58 14.15
CA LEU A 79 -3.04 -7.91 13.70
C LEU A 79 -3.82 -8.59 14.84
N PRO A 80 -5.08 -9.03 14.62
CA PRO A 80 -5.80 -9.81 15.62
C PRO A 80 -4.97 -11.05 15.96
N GLU A 81 -4.74 -11.25 17.25
CA GLU A 81 -4.08 -12.43 17.77
C GLU A 81 -4.87 -13.66 17.29
N ARG A 82 -4.26 -14.49 16.42
CA ARG A 82 -4.89 -15.74 16.01
C ARG A 82 -4.81 -16.71 17.19
N SER A 83 -5.85 -16.74 18.01
CA SER A 83 -6.07 -17.82 18.96
C SER A 83 -6.07 -19.14 18.18
N PRO A 84 -5.14 -20.08 18.45
CA PRO A 84 -5.20 -21.39 17.83
C PRO A 84 -6.47 -22.09 18.33
N GLU A 85 -7.47 -22.21 17.46
CA GLU A 85 -8.62 -23.09 17.67
C GLU A 85 -8.08 -24.50 17.94
N PRO A 86 -8.37 -25.12 19.10
CA PRO A 86 -7.97 -26.49 19.34
C PRO A 86 -8.67 -27.38 18.31
N MET A 87 -7.89 -28.13 17.53
CA MET A 87 -8.37 -29.05 16.50
C MET A 87 -9.06 -30.29 17.12
N SER A 88 -10.19 -30.10 17.80
CA SER A 88 -10.89 -31.16 18.57
C SER A 88 -11.87 -32.00 17.73
N GLY A 89 -11.70 -32.09 16.41
CA GLY A 89 -12.73 -32.63 15.50
C GLY A 89 -12.27 -33.57 14.40
N ILE A 90 -11.00 -33.97 14.33
CA ILE A 90 -10.58 -34.99 13.36
C ILE A 90 -10.90 -36.37 13.95
N GLY A 91 -12.13 -36.82 13.73
CA GLY A 91 -12.55 -38.19 14.01
C GLY A 91 -11.67 -39.17 13.24
N THR A 92 -11.08 -40.11 13.96
CA THR A 92 -10.39 -41.28 13.42
C THR A 92 -11.37 -42.11 12.59
N PRO A 93 -11.13 -42.37 11.30
CA PRO A 93 -11.91 -43.38 10.58
C PRO A 93 -11.52 -44.76 11.12
N ALA A 94 -12.52 -45.51 11.60
CA ALA A 94 -12.44 -46.92 11.97
C ALA A 94 -12.57 -47.83 10.75
#